data_AF-G0QSV7-F1
#
_entry.id   AF-G0QSV7-F1
#
_cell.length_a   1.000
_cell.length_b   1.000
_cell.length_c   1.000
_cell.angle_alpha   90.00
_cell.angle_beta   90.00
_cell.angle_gamma   90.00
#
_symmetry.space_group_name_H-M   'P 1'
#
loop_
_entity.id
_entity.type
_entity.pdbx_description
1 polymer ?
#
loop_
_entity_poly.entity_id
_entity_poly.type
_entity_poly.pdbx_seq_one_letter_code
_entity_poly.pdbx_strand_id
1 'polypeptide(L)'
;MQEKHFPELLYQVNFENYFEQIRQQINKWVELQICNNIQNLISEESIDSLTQMVLVNAIYFKGEWVYKFENKNIVKEVFFLENNGDQVQVDMMKNSQKIYYGENIHCQYIQLPYKGKQYAMYLFKPKNMTLQQIEQNNLNQNTLNEVQTNLQYVQVNIKLPKFKINPSKSTSLIKPQKIYVQLVVSLKEWLIFLI
;
A
#
# COMPACT_ATOMS: atom_id res chain seq x y z
N MET A 1 3.67 22.38 -21.51
CA MET A 1 3.40 21.21 -20.66
C MET A 1 4.66 20.36 -20.70
N GLN A 2 5.41 20.30 -19.60
CA GLN A 2 6.63 19.49 -19.53
C GLN A 2 6.23 18.12 -18.97
N GLU A 3 6.30 17.09 -19.81
CA GLU A 3 6.30 15.70 -19.36
C GLU A 3 7.50 15.54 -18.41
N LYS A 4 7.21 15.41 -17.11
CA LYS A 4 8.23 14.98 -16.13
C LYS A 4 8.48 13.51 -16.39
N HIS A 5 9.43 13.23 -17.29
CA HIS A 5 9.98 11.90 -17.47
C HIS A 5 10.44 11.36 -16.11
N PHE A 6 10.00 10.14 -15.77
CA PHE A 6 10.65 9.37 -14.71
C PHE A 6 12.15 9.32 -15.03
N PRO A 7 13.07 9.43 -14.05
CA PRO A 7 14.48 9.16 -14.30
C PRO A 7 14.61 7.66 -14.62
N GLU A 8 14.39 7.31 -15.89
CA GLU A 8 14.51 5.96 -16.40
C GLU A 8 15.99 5.60 -16.45
N LEU A 9 16.43 4.83 -15.45
CA LEU A 9 17.69 4.12 -15.51
C LEU A 9 17.51 2.95 -16.49
N LEU A 10 17.89 3.15 -17.75
CA LEU A 10 17.92 2.10 -18.76
C LEU A 10 19.25 1.33 -18.66
N TYR A 11 19.16 0.03 -18.38
CA TYR A 11 20.31 -0.87 -18.41
C TYR A 11 20.16 -1.88 -19.55
N GLN A 12 21.09 -1.84 -20.51
CA GLN A 12 21.18 -2.88 -21.53
C GLN A 12 21.86 -4.12 -20.94
N VAL A 13 21.19 -5.27 -21.03
CA VAL A 13 21.64 -6.54 -20.44
C VAL A 13 21.41 -7.68 -21.43
N ASN A 14 22.12 -8.80 -21.25
CA ASN A 14 21.98 -9.99 -22.09
C ASN A 14 21.27 -11.11 -21.31
N PHE A 15 19.95 -11.16 -21.41
CA PHE A 15 19.14 -12.21 -20.78
C PHE A 15 19.42 -13.60 -21.38
N GLU A 16 19.72 -13.70 -22.68
CA GLU A 16 19.93 -14.99 -23.37
C GLU A 16 20.97 -15.86 -22.66
N ASN A 17 22.09 -15.24 -22.25
CA ASN A 17 23.20 -15.96 -21.61
C ASN A 17 23.28 -15.76 -20.09
N TYR A 18 22.67 -14.70 -19.54
CA TYR A 18 22.90 -14.28 -18.16
C TYR A 18 21.62 -13.97 -17.36
N PHE A 19 20.46 -14.52 -17.76
CA PHE A 19 19.18 -14.18 -17.12
C PHE A 19 19.18 -14.38 -15.59
N GLU A 20 19.77 -15.46 -15.06
CA GLU A 20 19.83 -15.68 -13.60
C GLU A 20 20.68 -14.62 -12.88
N GLN A 21 21.84 -14.26 -13.42
CA GLN A 21 22.68 -13.21 -12.82
C GLN A 21 21.97 -11.86 -12.86
N ILE A 22 21.30 -11.54 -13.97
CA ILE A 22 20.53 -10.30 -14.12
C ILE A 22 19.35 -10.28 -13.13
N ARG A 23 18.65 -11.41 -12.96
CA ARG A 23 17.58 -11.55 -11.96
C ARG A 23 18.06 -11.18 -10.56
N GLN A 24 19.21 -11.74 -10.16
CA GLN A 24 19.82 -11.48 -8.85
C GLN A 24 20.24 -10.02 -8.69
N GLN A 25 20.80 -9.41 -9.75
CA GLN A 25 21.16 -8.00 -9.76
C GLN A 25 19.93 -7.10 -9.57
N ILE A 26 18.83 -7.38 -10.27
CA ILE A 26 17.58 -6.65 -10.14
C ILE A 26 17.04 -6.80 -8.70
N ASN A 27 16.96 -8.02 -8.18
CA ASN A 27 16.48 -8.26 -6.81
C ASN A 27 17.33 -7.51 -5.77
N LYS A 28 18.66 -7.55 -5.89
CA LYS A 28 19.57 -6.83 -5.00
C LYS A 28 19.39 -5.32 -5.12
N TRP A 29 19.20 -4.79 -6.33
CA TRP A 29 18.92 -3.37 -6.52
C TRP A 29 17.61 -2.97 -5.83
N VAL A 30 16.54 -3.75 -6.02
CA VAL A 30 15.23 -3.52 -5.37
C VAL A 30 15.39 -3.53 -3.86
N GLU A 31 16.04 -4.55 -3.29
CA GLU A 31 16.30 -4.68 -1.86
C GLU A 31 16.96 -3.42 -1.28
N LEU A 32 17.95 -2.87 -1.97
CA LEU A 32 18.62 -1.63 -1.57
C LEU A 32 17.67 -0.41 -1.62
N GLN A 33 16.84 -0.30 -2.65
CA GLN A 33 15.91 0.84 -2.79
C GLN A 33 14.83 0.88 -1.69
N ILE A 34 14.42 -0.28 -1.16
CA ILE A 34 13.31 -0.39 -0.18
C ILE A 34 13.78 -0.80 1.22
N CYS A 35 15.04 -0.56 1.55
CA CYS A 35 15.64 -0.85 2.86
C CYS A 35 15.42 -2.31 3.31
N ASN A 36 15.69 -3.27 2.41
CA ASN A 36 15.62 -4.73 2.62
C ASN A 36 14.23 -5.27 3.00
N ASN A 37 13.15 -4.52 2.75
CA ASN A 37 11.80 -4.94 3.14
C ASN A 37 11.14 -5.94 2.19
N ILE A 38 11.51 -5.95 0.90
CA ILE A 38 11.06 -6.98 -0.07
C ILE A 38 12.32 -7.60 -0.65
N GLN A 39 12.39 -8.92 -0.51
CA GLN A 39 13.47 -9.75 -1.02
C GLN A 39 12.92 -10.64 -2.11
N ASN A 40 13.78 -10.99 -3.07
CA ASN A 40 13.41 -11.90 -4.16
C ASN A 40 12.11 -11.49 -4.86
N LEU A 41 12.05 -10.22 -5.29
CA LEU A 41 10.92 -9.66 -6.00
C LEU A 41 10.59 -10.48 -7.26
N ILE A 42 11.61 -10.66 -8.09
CA ILE A 42 11.57 -11.47 -9.30
C ILE A 42 11.95 -12.89 -8.89
N SER A 43 10.97 -13.80 -8.96
CA SER A 43 11.18 -15.21 -8.64
C SER A 43 11.99 -15.91 -9.73
N GLU A 44 12.56 -17.07 -9.41
CA GLU A 44 13.36 -17.87 -10.35
C GLU A 44 12.60 -18.22 -11.63
N GLU A 45 11.27 -18.38 -11.55
CA GLU A 45 10.41 -18.71 -12.70
C GLU A 45 9.95 -17.48 -13.49
N SER A 46 10.34 -16.26 -13.07
CA SER A 46 9.77 -15.03 -13.63
C SER A 46 10.47 -14.50 -14.88
N ILE A 47 11.74 -14.84 -15.10
CA ILE A 47 12.50 -14.42 -16.29
C ILE A 47 13.38 -15.56 -16.79
N ASP A 48 13.68 -15.55 -18.08
CA ASP A 48 14.40 -16.60 -18.80
C ASP A 48 15.27 -16.03 -19.92
N SER A 49 15.93 -16.91 -20.69
CA SER A 49 16.76 -16.52 -21.85
C SER A 49 15.97 -15.84 -22.97
N LEU A 50 14.64 -15.97 -23.00
CA LEU A 50 13.76 -15.36 -24.01
C LEU A 50 13.23 -13.98 -23.58
N THR A 51 13.60 -13.53 -22.38
CA THR A 51 13.19 -12.25 -21.80
C THR A 51 13.86 -11.10 -22.54
N GLN A 52 13.08 -10.14 -23.03
CA GLN A 52 13.59 -9.01 -23.82
C GLN A 52 13.72 -7.72 -22.99
N MET A 53 12.82 -7.53 -22.02
CA MET A 53 12.82 -6.34 -21.18
C MET A 53 12.17 -6.62 -19.83
N VAL A 54 12.73 -6.02 -18.78
CA VAL A 54 12.17 -5.99 -17.44
C VAL A 54 12.06 -4.54 -16.99
N LEU A 55 10.85 -4.12 -16.66
CA LEU A 55 10.54 -2.83 -16.05
C LEU A 55 10.24 -3.04 -14.56
N VAL A 56 11.00 -2.35 -13.73
CA VAL A 56 10.92 -2.45 -12.27
C VAL A 56 10.61 -1.09 -11.69
N ASN A 57 9.56 -1.01 -10.88
CA ASN A 57 9.26 0.19 -10.10
C ASN A 57 9.30 -0.15 -8.61
N ALA A 58 10.06 0.61 -7.82
CA ALA A 58 10.17 0.43 -6.38
C ALA A 58 9.76 1.71 -5.65
N ILE A 59 8.66 1.64 -4.90
CA ILE A 59 8.13 2.73 -4.08
C ILE A 59 8.33 2.35 -2.61
N TYR A 60 9.10 3.17 -1.88
CA TYR A 60 9.26 3.04 -0.44
C TYR A 60 8.64 4.25 0.27
N PHE A 61 7.76 3.96 1.22
CA PHE A 61 7.19 4.98 2.10
C PHE A 61 7.45 4.65 3.56
N LYS A 62 7.97 5.64 4.30
CA LYS A 62 8.09 5.63 5.75
C LYS A 62 7.64 6.98 6.29
N GLY A 63 6.44 7.01 6.85
CA GLY A 63 5.85 8.20 7.45
C GLY A 63 5.73 8.07 8.96
N GLU A 64 5.95 9.16 9.69
CA GLU A 64 5.54 9.25 11.09
C GLU A 64 4.16 9.91 11.16
N TRP A 65 3.23 9.41 11.96
CA TRP A 65 1.97 10.10 12.22
C TRP A 65 2.21 11.49 12.83
N VAL A 66 1.42 12.50 12.43
CA VAL A 66 1.38 13.79 13.14
C VAL A 66 0.96 13.57 14.59
N TYR A 67 -0.05 12.73 14.78
CA TYR A 67 -0.62 12.38 16.08
C TYR A 67 -0.31 10.91 16.38
N LYS A 68 0.81 10.66 17.06
CA LYS A 68 1.31 9.31 17.31
C LYS A 68 0.41 8.54 18.28
N PHE A 69 0.28 7.24 18.04
CA PHE A 69 -0.27 6.31 19.01
C PHE A 69 0.81 6.00 20.05
N GLU A 70 0.57 6.40 21.30
CA GLU A 70 1.54 6.14 22.37
C GLU A 70 1.55 4.65 22.74
N ASN A 71 2.74 4.08 22.92
CA ASN A 71 2.89 2.65 23.26
C ASN A 71 2.10 2.24 24.51
N LYS A 72 1.96 3.15 25.49
CA LYS A 72 1.21 2.91 26.73
C LYS A 72 -0.30 2.73 26.51
N ASN A 73 -0.82 3.17 25.35
CA ASN A 73 -2.23 3.07 24.98
C ASN A 73 -2.51 1.88 24.04
N ILE A 74 -1.48 1.11 23.68
CA ILE A 74 -1.62 -0.11 22.88
C ILE A 74 -2.00 -1.24 23.84
N VAL A 75 -3.16 -1.86 23.61
CA VAL A 75 -3.67 -2.96 24.45
C VAL A 75 -4.22 -4.07 23.58
N LYS A 76 -4.21 -5.31 24.09
CA LYS A 76 -4.84 -6.44 23.40
C LYS A 76 -6.37 -6.25 23.35
N GLU A 77 -6.94 -6.31 22.15
CA GLU A 77 -8.40 -6.35 21.95
C GLU A 77 -8.77 -7.38 20.87
N VAL A 78 -10.03 -7.82 20.88
CA VAL A 78 -10.60 -8.66 19.83
C VAL A 78 -10.83 -7.83 18.57
N PHE A 79 -10.40 -8.38 17.43
CA PHE A 79 -10.75 -7.91 16.10
C PHE A 79 -11.55 -9.00 15.37
N PHE A 80 -12.58 -8.57 14.64
CA PHE A 80 -13.50 -9.46 13.94
C PHE A 80 -13.14 -9.51 12.45
N LEU A 81 -12.93 -10.72 11.94
CA LEU A 81 -12.63 -10.97 10.54
C LEU A 81 -13.93 -11.04 9.72
N GLU A 82 -13.95 -10.34 8.59
CA GLU A 82 -15.14 -10.24 7.73
C GLU A 82 -15.56 -11.59 7.14
N ASN A 83 -14.60 -12.40 6.70
CA ASN A 83 -14.88 -13.58 5.86
C ASN A 83 -15.69 -14.68 6.58
N ASN A 84 -15.44 -14.88 7.89
CA ASN A 84 -16.01 -15.99 8.66
C ASN A 84 -16.59 -15.59 10.03
N GLY A 85 -16.50 -14.30 10.40
CA GLY A 85 -16.83 -13.84 11.76
C GLY A 85 -15.81 -14.26 12.83
N ASP A 86 -14.70 -14.87 12.41
CA ASP A 86 -13.61 -15.30 13.29
C ASP A 86 -13.04 -14.12 14.10
N GLN A 87 -12.59 -14.43 15.31
CA GLN A 87 -12.06 -13.45 16.25
C GLN A 87 -10.58 -13.68 16.46
N VAL A 88 -9.79 -12.62 16.37
CA VAL A 88 -8.35 -12.64 16.63
C VAL A 88 -7.98 -11.58 17.66
N GLN A 89 -7.04 -11.90 18.54
CA GLN A 89 -6.47 -10.94 19.48
C GLN A 89 -5.39 -10.12 18.79
N VAL A 90 -5.54 -8.80 18.78
CA VAL A 90 -4.62 -7.87 18.12
C VAL A 90 -4.11 -6.83 19.10
N ASP A 91 -2.93 -6.26 18.84
CA ASP A 91 -2.49 -5.05 19.52
C ASP A 91 -3.29 -3.86 19.00
N MET A 92 -4.29 -3.41 19.75
CA MET A 92 -5.15 -2.30 19.36
C MET A 92 -4.54 -0.96 19.79
N MET A 93 -4.18 -0.14 18.81
CA MET A 93 -3.71 1.22 19.05
C MET A 93 -4.90 2.14 19.33
N LYS A 94 -4.79 2.98 20.36
CA LYS A 94 -5.85 3.92 20.75
C LYS A 94 -5.37 5.35 20.78
N ASN A 95 -6.18 6.26 20.26
CA ASN A 95 -5.94 7.70 20.34
C ASN A 95 -7.28 8.45 20.32
N SER A 96 -7.37 9.57 21.03
CA SER A 96 -8.50 10.49 20.94
C SER A 96 -7.96 11.83 20.47
N GLN A 97 -8.30 12.23 19.25
CA GLN A 97 -7.72 13.43 18.67
C GLN A 97 -8.67 14.13 17.70
N LYS A 98 -8.49 15.45 17.55
CA LYS A 98 -9.12 16.19 16.45
C LYS A 98 -8.46 15.83 15.13
N ILE A 99 -9.23 15.20 14.24
CA ILE A 99 -8.80 14.80 12.90
C ILE A 99 -9.95 15.02 11.92
N TYR A 100 -9.66 14.90 10.62
CA TYR A 100 -10.72 14.90 9.62
C TYR A 100 -11.46 13.56 9.63
N TYR A 101 -12.78 13.64 9.76
CA TYR A 101 -13.72 12.53 9.71
C TYR A 101 -14.87 12.88 8.77
N GLY A 102 -15.32 11.89 8.02
CA GLY A 102 -16.52 11.99 7.21
C GLY A 102 -17.23 10.65 7.17
N GLU A 103 -18.47 10.68 6.74
CA GLU A 103 -19.25 9.47 6.54
C GLU A 103 -20.32 9.68 5.49
N ASN A 104 -20.73 8.58 4.86
CA ASN A 104 -21.91 8.53 4.00
C ASN A 104 -22.78 7.32 4.40
N ILE A 105 -23.72 6.97 3.53
CA ILE A 105 -24.64 5.83 3.76
C ILE A 105 -23.91 4.48 3.81
N HIS A 106 -22.69 4.41 3.27
CA HIS A 106 -21.95 3.17 3.04
C HIS A 106 -20.76 2.99 3.98
N CYS A 107 -20.04 4.08 4.26
CA CYS A 107 -18.76 4.04 4.96
C CYS A 107 -18.63 5.19 5.96
N GLN A 108 -17.83 4.96 6.99
CA GLN A 108 -17.14 6.00 7.74
C GLN A 108 -15.71 6.09 7.23
N TYR A 109 -15.11 7.28 7.20
CA TYR A 109 -13.72 7.43 6.84
C TYR A 109 -13.03 8.51 7.65
N ILE A 110 -11.74 8.28 7.89
CA ILE A 110 -10.88 9.21 8.60
C ILE A 110 -9.61 9.48 7.81
N GLN A 111 -9.04 10.68 7.99
CA GLN A 111 -7.74 11.04 7.46
C GLN A 111 -6.74 11.15 8.61
N LEU A 112 -5.70 10.32 8.57
CA LEU A 112 -4.58 10.34 9.51
C LEU A 112 -3.36 10.96 8.80
N PRO A 113 -2.98 12.22 9.11
CA PRO A 113 -1.86 12.87 8.44
C PRO A 113 -0.52 12.35 8.95
N TYR A 114 0.45 12.27 8.03
CA TYR A 114 1.87 12.07 8.35
C TYR A 114 2.55 13.42 8.66
N LYS A 115 3.65 13.38 9.40
CA LYS A 115 4.46 14.54 9.78
C LYS A 115 4.85 15.33 8.53
N GLY A 116 4.74 16.65 8.61
CA GLY A 116 4.87 17.55 7.46
C GLY A 116 3.57 17.76 6.67
N LYS A 117 2.51 16.98 6.94
CA LYS A 117 1.15 17.13 6.38
C LYS A 117 1.06 17.10 4.84
N GLN A 118 2.11 16.63 4.17
CA GLN A 118 2.12 16.45 2.71
C GLN A 118 1.41 15.15 2.29
N TYR A 119 1.45 14.14 3.16
CA TYR A 119 0.80 12.85 2.93
C TYR A 119 -0.14 12.54 4.08
N ALA A 120 -1.20 11.79 3.79
CA ALA A 120 -2.11 11.27 4.78
C ALA A 120 -2.60 9.89 4.39
N MET A 121 -2.91 9.09 5.40
CA MET A 121 -3.65 7.86 5.28
C MET A 121 -5.15 8.14 5.33
N TYR A 122 -5.89 7.56 4.38
CA TYR A 122 -7.33 7.45 4.50
C TYR A 122 -7.70 6.04 4.93
N LEU A 123 -8.51 5.92 5.98
CA LEU A 123 -9.04 4.64 6.45
C LEU A 123 -10.54 4.65 6.25
N PHE A 124 -11.04 3.61 5.58
CA PHE A 124 -12.45 3.39 5.32
C PHE A 124 -12.96 2.25 6.18
N LYS A 125 -14.05 2.51 6.90
CA LYS A 125 -14.76 1.52 7.69
C LYS A 125 -16.16 1.33 7.09
N PRO A 126 -16.46 0.15 6.53
CA PRO A 126 -17.79 -0.16 6.05
C PRO A 126 -18.86 -0.05 7.15
N LYS A 127 -20.08 0.38 6.80
CA LYS A 127 -21.26 0.38 7.69
C LYS A 127 -22.20 -0.79 7.40
N ASN A 128 -22.52 -0.99 6.13
CA ASN A 128 -23.60 -1.87 5.68
C ASN A 128 -23.23 -2.71 4.42
N MET A 129 -21.96 -2.75 4.06
CA MET A 129 -21.44 -3.50 2.92
C MET A 129 -20.13 -4.19 3.30
N THR A 130 -19.75 -5.20 2.53
CA THR A 130 -18.45 -5.84 2.69
C THR A 130 -17.32 -4.98 2.11
N LEU A 131 -16.08 -5.22 2.53
CA LEU A 131 -14.90 -4.57 1.95
C LEU A 131 -14.84 -4.82 0.43
N GLN A 132 -15.12 -6.05 0.00
CA GLN A 132 -15.13 -6.41 -1.42
C GLN A 132 -16.15 -5.58 -2.23
N GLN A 133 -17.34 -5.35 -1.68
CA GLN A 133 -18.36 -4.52 -2.34
C GLN A 133 -17.93 -3.07 -2.47
N ILE A 134 -17.22 -2.54 -1.46
CA ILE A 134 -16.65 -1.19 -1.51
C ILE A 134 -15.54 -1.11 -2.55
N GLU A 135 -14.63 -2.08 -2.59
CA GLU A 135 -13.55 -2.11 -3.57
C GLU A 135 -14.06 -2.14 -5.02
N GLN A 136 -15.08 -2.95 -5.29
CA GLN A 136 -15.58 -3.15 -6.65
C GLN A 136 -16.45 -1.99 -7.16
N ASN A 137 -17.28 -1.40 -6.29
CA ASN A 137 -18.33 -0.49 -6.74
C ASN A 137 -18.13 0.96 -6.27
N ASN A 138 -17.37 1.17 -5.20
CA ASN A 138 -17.34 2.44 -4.47
C ASN A 138 -15.93 3.03 -4.28
N LEU A 139 -14.87 2.38 -4.75
CA LEU A 139 -13.54 3.01 -4.83
C LEU A 139 -13.31 3.57 -6.24
N ASN A 140 -14.08 4.59 -6.60
CA ASN A 140 -13.98 5.32 -7.86
C ASN A 140 -13.77 6.81 -7.63
N GLN A 141 -13.45 7.57 -8.69
CA GLN A 141 -13.15 9.01 -8.61
C GLN A 141 -14.22 9.82 -7.87
N ASN A 142 -15.50 9.48 -8.04
CA ASN A 142 -16.59 10.21 -7.39
C ASN A 142 -16.53 10.03 -5.87
N THR A 143 -16.30 8.81 -5.40
CA THR A 143 -16.15 8.55 -3.97
C THR A 143 -14.92 9.24 -3.39
N LEU A 144 -13.84 9.39 -4.17
CA LEU A 144 -12.65 10.13 -3.72
C LEU A 144 -12.90 11.62 -3.59
N ASN A 145 -13.58 12.20 -4.57
CA ASN A 145 -14.00 13.60 -4.52
C ASN A 145 -14.95 13.82 -3.34
N GLU A 146 -15.92 12.92 -3.15
CA GLU A 146 -16.88 12.97 -2.04
C GLU A 146 -16.16 12.92 -0.68
N VAL A 147 -15.20 12.01 -0.53
CA VAL A 147 -14.40 11.91 0.69
C VAL A 147 -13.71 13.23 0.96
N GLN A 148 -13.05 13.84 -0.03
CA GLN A 148 -12.35 15.11 0.14
C GLN A 148 -13.30 16.26 0.53
N THR A 149 -14.52 16.29 0.00
CA THR A 149 -15.48 17.38 0.28
C THR A 149 -16.21 17.23 1.62
N ASN A 150 -16.42 16.00 2.08
CA ASN A 150 -17.28 15.70 3.22
C ASN A 150 -16.51 15.55 4.54
N LEU A 151 -15.19 15.71 4.51
CA LEU A 151 -14.36 15.68 5.72
C LEU A 151 -14.60 16.91 6.61
N GLN A 152 -14.90 16.64 7.88
CA GLN A 152 -15.02 17.64 8.93
C GLN A 152 -13.95 17.42 10.00
N TYR A 153 -13.37 18.51 10.50
CA TYR A 153 -12.34 18.45 11.52
C TYR A 153 -12.97 18.38 12.92
N VAL A 154 -13.07 17.17 13.47
CA VAL A 154 -13.82 16.88 14.70
C VAL A 154 -13.02 15.98 15.64
N GLN A 155 -13.42 15.92 16.92
CA GLN A 155 -12.83 15.00 17.89
C GLN A 155 -13.25 13.56 17.57
N VAL A 156 -12.29 12.66 17.37
CA VAL A 156 -12.54 11.25 17.05
C VAL A 156 -11.78 10.35 18.02
N ASN A 157 -12.46 9.31 18.52
CA ASN A 157 -11.84 8.21 19.25
C ASN A 157 -11.47 7.11 18.26
N ILE A 158 -10.17 6.92 18.04
CA ILE A 158 -9.61 6.01 17.05
C ILE A 158 -9.16 4.74 17.74
N LYS A 159 -9.60 3.60 17.22
CA LYS A 159 -9.08 2.26 17.52
C LYS A 159 -8.59 1.64 16.23
N LEU A 160 -7.29 1.33 16.15
CA LEU A 160 -6.66 0.82 14.94
C LEU A 160 -5.76 -0.38 15.27
N PRO A 161 -6.03 -1.59 14.75
CA PRO A 161 -5.21 -2.77 14.99
C PRO A 161 -3.79 -2.58 14.46
N LYS A 162 -2.75 -2.62 15.27
CA LYS A 162 -1.37 -2.63 14.78
C LYS A 162 -1.15 -3.90 13.96
N PHE A 163 -0.80 -3.73 12.69
CA PHE A 163 -0.71 -4.82 11.74
C PHE A 163 0.51 -4.65 10.81
N LYS A 164 0.86 -5.72 10.10
CA LYS A 164 1.84 -5.71 9.01
C LYS A 164 1.26 -6.52 7.86
N ILE A 165 1.08 -5.88 6.72
CA ILE A 165 0.75 -6.57 5.48
C ILE A 165 2.05 -6.79 4.73
N ASN A 166 2.35 -8.05 4.41
CA ASN A 166 3.35 -8.35 3.40
C ASN A 166 2.57 -8.58 2.09
N PRO A 167 2.87 -7.86 1.00
CA PRO A 167 2.23 -8.12 -0.28
C PRO A 167 2.51 -9.58 -0.67
N SER A 168 1.46 -10.34 -0.99
CA SER A 168 1.61 -11.65 -1.61
C SER A 168 2.27 -11.48 -2.98
N LYS A 169 3.24 -12.34 -3.30
CA LYS A 169 3.80 -12.42 -4.66
C LYS A 169 2.66 -12.63 -5.66
N SER A 170 2.75 -11.97 -6.81
CA SER A 170 1.85 -12.03 -7.97
C SER A 170 0.78 -10.94 -8.04
N THR A 171 1.15 -9.80 -8.63
CA THR A 171 0.23 -9.14 -9.57
C THR A 171 0.47 -9.80 -10.92
N SER A 172 -0.57 -10.40 -11.48
CA SER A 172 -0.54 -11.01 -12.81
C SER A 172 -0.05 -10.01 -13.85
N LEU A 173 0.97 -10.46 -14.56
CA LEU A 173 1.64 -9.85 -15.69
C LEU A 173 0.62 -9.30 -16.69
N ILE A 174 0.73 -8.02 -17.03
CA ILE A 174 0.09 -7.48 -18.22
C ILE A 174 0.80 -8.14 -19.41
N LYS A 175 0.23 -9.24 -19.92
CA LYS A 175 0.70 -9.94 -21.13
C LYS A 175 0.04 -9.29 -22.36
N PRO A 176 0.66 -8.27 -22.94
CA PRO A 176 0.80 -8.24 -24.38
C PRO A 176 2.30 -8.13 -24.69
N GLN A 177 2.84 -9.21 -25.25
CA GLN A 177 4.19 -9.30 -25.83
C GLN A 177 5.36 -9.01 -24.86
N LYS A 178 5.84 -10.05 -24.17
CA LYS A 178 7.22 -10.18 -23.60
C LYS A 178 7.81 -8.98 -22.85
N ILE A 179 6.99 -8.15 -22.22
CA ILE A 179 7.42 -7.08 -21.31
C ILE A 179 7.03 -7.50 -19.89
N TYR A 180 8.02 -7.61 -19.00
CA TYR A 180 7.78 -7.86 -17.59
C TYR A 180 7.68 -6.53 -16.85
N VAL A 181 6.51 -6.21 -16.29
CA VAL A 181 6.34 -5.03 -15.42
C VAL A 181 6.04 -5.53 -14.02
N GLN A 182 6.90 -5.21 -13.05
CA GLN A 182 6.62 -5.49 -11.65
C GLN A 182 6.63 -4.21 -10.84
N LEU A 183 5.45 -3.85 -10.34
CA LEU A 183 5.25 -2.76 -9.40
C LEU A 183 5.55 -3.27 -7.99
N VAL A 184 6.46 -2.61 -7.30
CA VAL A 184 6.81 -2.92 -5.92
C VAL A 184 6.47 -1.74 -5.05
N VAL A 185 5.54 -1.95 -4.13
CA VAL A 185 5.23 -0.96 -3.10
C VAL A 185 5.60 -1.57 -1.75
N SER A 186 6.70 -1.08 -1.14
CA SER A 186 7.09 -1.44 0.21
C SER A 186 6.52 -0.39 1.17
N LEU A 187 5.39 -0.72 1.80
CA LEU A 187 4.76 0.10 2.82
C LEU A 187 5.14 -0.42 4.20
N LYS A 188 5.98 0.34 4.92
CA LYS A 188 6.19 0.09 6.36
C LYS A 188 5.26 1.01 7.12
N GLU A 189 4.24 0.38 7.69
CA GLU A 189 3.06 0.98 8.32
C GLU A 189 2.18 1.76 7.34
N TRP A 190 1.04 1.12 7.05
CA TRP A 190 -0.17 1.54 6.37
C TRP A 190 -0.03 2.51 5.17
N LEU A 191 -0.56 2.14 4.00
CA LEU A 191 -1.03 3.11 3.00
C LEU A 191 -2.10 2.50 2.10
N ILE A 192 -3.18 3.26 1.95
CA ILE A 192 -3.93 3.35 0.69
C ILE A 192 -3.46 4.68 0.09
N PHE A 193 -2.78 4.62 -1.06
CA PHE A 193 -2.57 5.80 -1.91
C PHE A 193 -3.71 5.85 -2.93
N LEU A 194 -4.24 7.03 -3.18
CA LEU A 194 -4.79 7.40 -4.48
C LEU A 194 -4.13 8.72 -4.89
N ILE A 195 -3.47 8.67 -6.04
CA ILE A 195 -3.13 9.85 -6.85
C ILE A 195 -4.42 10.26 -7.56
#